data_AF-A0A0R3VSF6-F1
#
_entry.id   AF-A0A0R3VSF6-F1
#
_cell.length_a   1.000
_cell.length_b   1.000
_cell.length_c   1.000
_cell.angle_alpha   90.00
_cell.angle_beta   90.00
_cell.angle_gamma   90.00
#
_symmetry.space_group_name_H-M   'P 1'
#
loop_
_entity.id
_entity.type
_entity.pdbx_description
1 polymer ?
#
loop_
_entity_poly.entity_id
_entity_poly.type
_entity_poly.pdbx_seq_one_letter_code
_entity_poly.pdbx_strand_id
1 'polypeptide(L)'
;MTFEKLTANVRKKITLLANSDESAIKHAELVYAESNTQLKQEISTLKEKLSNLEIIAGFKEHSPLVAKAVPPPKGGKKGKDLPIDVSRIDMRVGKIVEVERHPDADSLFVEKVNLGEGNLRTVVSGLVPHVPIEMMQGLVGIFMCNLKPVKMRGIESQGMLMCATDADGRVEPLVIEGPAELMLGDRVYVQGYPGQPDAQLNPKKKVWEQVKPDMRVDGAQIATYKGVPWKLMNSPNAVIKAPTMVDAQIS
;
A
#
# COMPACT_ATOMS: atom_id res chain seq x y z
N MET A 1 17.81 42.01 48.39
CA MET A 1 17.09 40.72 48.39
C MET A 1 18.14 39.63 48.56
N THR A 2 18.19 38.93 49.69
CA THR A 2 19.29 38.01 49.99
C THR A 2 19.27 36.80 49.04
N PHE A 3 20.45 36.33 48.64
CA PHE A 3 20.63 35.22 47.70
C PHE A 3 19.82 33.97 48.11
N GLU A 4 19.71 33.71 49.41
CA GLU A 4 18.89 32.62 49.97
C GLU A 4 17.38 32.74 49.65
N LYS A 5 16.82 33.96 49.66
CA LYS A 5 15.39 34.18 49.32
C LYS A 5 15.12 33.96 47.82
N LEU A 6 16.11 34.24 46.97
CA LEU A 6 16.01 34.00 45.53
C LEU A 6 16.08 32.49 45.23
N THR A 7 17.01 31.77 45.87
CA THR A 7 17.17 30.32 45.72
C THR A 7 15.96 29.54 46.23
N ALA A 8 15.34 29.99 47.33
CA ALA A 8 14.10 29.40 47.85
C ALA A 8 12.91 29.60 46.89
N ASN A 9 12.77 30.79 46.28
CA ASN A 9 11.71 31.06 45.32
C ASN A 9 11.89 30.30 44.00
N VAL A 10 13.13 30.19 43.50
CA VAL A 10 13.42 29.40 42.29
C VAL A 10 13.14 27.92 42.54
N ARG A 11 13.56 27.36 43.67
CA ARG A 11 13.21 25.98 44.05
C ARG A 11 11.70 25.77 44.15
N LYS A 12 10.99 26.68 44.81
CA LYS A 12 9.52 26.59 44.95
C LYS A 12 8.83 26.66 43.59
N LYS A 13 9.33 27.46 42.65
CA LYS A 13 8.79 27.56 41.28
C LYS A 13 9.13 26.32 40.43
N ILE A 14 10.32 25.75 40.57
CA ILE A 14 10.71 24.49 39.93
C ILE A 14 9.88 23.32 40.47
N THR A 15 9.65 23.24 41.79
CA THR A 15 8.78 22.21 42.39
C THR A 15 7.32 22.37 41.97
N LEU A 16 6.83 23.60 41.80
CA LEU A 16 5.45 23.87 41.36
C LEU A 16 5.25 23.55 39.87
N LEU A 17 6.29 23.77 39.04
CA LEU A 17 6.34 23.37 37.63
C LEU A 17 6.48 21.84 37.48
N ALA A 18 7.23 21.16 38.36
CA ALA A 18 7.38 19.71 38.32
C ALA A 18 6.09 18.95 38.69
N ASN A 19 5.26 19.52 39.59
CA ASN A 19 4.01 18.89 40.02
C ASN A 19 2.81 19.17 39.10
N SER A 20 2.91 20.15 38.20
CA SER A 20 1.82 20.49 37.27
C SER A 20 1.81 19.64 36.00
N ASP A 21 2.94 19.01 35.64
CA ASP A 21 3.03 18.12 34.47
C ASP A 21 2.73 16.64 34.79
N GLU A 22 3.07 16.12 35.97
CA GLU A 22 2.88 14.68 36.27
C GLU A 22 1.38 14.29 36.36
N SER A 23 0.55 15.14 36.95
CA SER A 23 -0.91 14.91 37.02
C SER A 23 -1.60 15.07 35.66
N ALA A 24 -1.13 16.00 34.82
CA ALA A 24 -1.66 16.23 33.48
C ALA A 24 -1.29 15.07 32.54
N ILE A 25 -0.05 14.58 32.62
CA ILE A 25 0.42 13.40 31.90
C ILE A 25 -0.35 12.16 32.34
N LYS A 26 -0.48 11.93 33.66
CA LYS A 26 -1.22 10.79 34.19
C LYS A 26 -2.70 10.83 33.80
N HIS A 27 -3.29 12.02 33.72
CA HIS A 27 -4.66 12.19 33.23
C HIS A 27 -4.76 11.92 31.72
N ALA A 28 -3.80 12.39 30.91
CA ALA A 28 -3.74 12.09 29.48
C ALA A 28 -3.55 10.60 29.20
N GLU A 29 -2.70 9.91 29.98
CA GLU A 29 -2.51 8.46 29.92
C GLU A 29 -3.78 7.70 30.30
N LEU A 30 -4.51 8.15 31.33
CA LEU A 30 -5.80 7.58 31.73
C LEU A 30 -6.86 7.76 30.64
N VAL A 31 -6.99 8.97 30.09
CA VAL A 31 -7.93 9.26 28.99
C VAL A 31 -7.59 8.44 27.74
N TYR A 32 -6.30 8.28 27.43
CA TYR A 32 -5.84 7.43 26.33
C TYR A 32 -6.13 5.94 26.59
N ALA A 33 -5.92 5.46 27.83
CA ALA A 33 -6.23 4.08 28.21
C ALA A 33 -7.74 3.78 28.19
N GLU A 34 -8.58 4.72 28.63
CA GLU A 34 -10.04 4.63 28.58
C GLU A 34 -10.54 4.60 27.13
N SER A 35 -10.05 5.50 26.28
CA SER A 35 -10.38 5.53 24.84
C SER A 35 -9.99 4.23 24.13
N ASN A 36 -8.79 3.68 24.42
CA ASN A 36 -8.35 2.39 23.89
C ASN A 36 -9.19 1.21 24.40
N THR A 37 -9.67 1.27 25.64
CA THR A 37 -10.55 0.24 26.21
C THR A 37 -11.92 0.27 25.51
N GLN A 38 -12.46 1.47 25.27
CA GLN A 38 -13.72 1.65 24.57
C GLN A 38 -13.64 1.19 23.10
N LEU A 39 -12.57 1.56 22.39
CA LEU A 39 -12.32 1.07 21.02
C LEU A 39 -12.21 -0.46 20.95
N LYS A 40 -11.54 -1.09 21.92
CA LYS A 40 -11.46 -2.56 21.99
C LYS A 40 -12.83 -3.21 22.21
N GLN A 41 -13.68 -2.61 23.04
CA GLN A 41 -15.04 -3.07 23.26
C GLN A 41 -15.88 -2.93 21.98
N GLU A 42 -15.82 -1.79 21.29
CA GLU A 42 -16.52 -1.57 20.02
C GLU A 42 -16.07 -2.56 18.94
N ILE A 43 -14.76 -2.81 18.81
CA ILE A 43 -14.21 -3.83 17.90
C ILE A 43 -14.75 -5.22 18.25
N SER A 44 -14.82 -5.56 19.55
CA SER A 44 -15.39 -6.85 19.98
C SER A 44 -16.86 -6.96 19.59
N THR A 45 -17.66 -5.93 19.84
CA THR A 45 -19.08 -5.90 19.47
C THR A 45 -19.29 -5.95 17.96
N LEU A 46 -18.46 -5.27 17.18
CA LEU A 46 -18.52 -5.31 15.71
C LEU A 46 -18.13 -6.69 15.16
N LYS A 47 -17.14 -7.36 15.74
CA LYS A 47 -16.79 -8.75 15.40
C LYS A 47 -17.93 -9.72 15.68
N GLU A 48 -18.61 -9.57 16.81
CA GLU A 48 -19.76 -10.39 17.16
C GLU A 48 -20.95 -10.13 16.22
N LYS A 49 -21.23 -8.87 15.89
CA LYS A 49 -22.24 -8.51 14.89
C LYS A 49 -21.92 -9.08 13.51
N LEU A 50 -20.65 -9.06 13.10
CA LEU A 50 -20.20 -9.64 11.82
C LEU A 50 -20.40 -11.16 11.81
N SER A 51 -20.00 -11.86 12.88
CA SER A 51 -20.25 -13.29 13.06
C SER A 51 -21.75 -13.63 13.00
N ASN A 52 -22.60 -12.83 13.64
CA ASN A 52 -24.05 -13.03 13.62
C ASN A 52 -24.66 -12.76 12.24
N LEU A 53 -24.12 -11.80 11.48
CA LEU A 53 -24.50 -11.53 10.09
C LEU A 53 -24.07 -12.66 9.15
N GLU A 54 -22.89 -13.24 9.34
CA GLU A 54 -22.39 -14.38 8.55
C GLU A 54 -23.25 -15.64 8.78
N ILE A 55 -23.75 -15.85 10.01
CA ILE A 55 -24.69 -16.93 10.34
C ILE A 55 -26.05 -16.75 9.64
N ILE A 56 -26.56 -15.52 9.57
CA ILE A 56 -27.82 -15.20 8.87
C ILE A 56 -27.67 -15.35 7.34
N ALA A 57 -26.47 -15.09 6.80
CA ALA A 57 -26.18 -15.18 5.37
C ALA A 57 -25.86 -16.60 4.87
N GLY A 58 -25.88 -17.64 5.73
CA GLY A 58 -25.85 -19.03 5.30
C GLY A 58 -24.55 -19.50 4.63
N PHE A 59 -23.40 -18.90 4.95
CA PHE A 59 -22.10 -19.46 4.57
C PHE A 59 -21.54 -20.29 5.72
N LYS A 60 -21.83 -21.61 5.72
CA LYS A 60 -21.08 -22.59 6.51
C LYS A 60 -19.85 -23.04 5.73
N GLU A 61 -18.70 -22.88 6.36
CA GLU A 61 -17.38 -23.33 5.90
C GLU A 61 -17.28 -24.85 5.71
N HIS A 62 -16.35 -25.27 4.84
CA HIS A 62 -15.64 -26.54 5.05
C HIS A 62 -14.16 -26.39 4.68
N SER A 63 -13.31 -26.76 5.63
CA SER A 63 -11.85 -27.01 5.53
C SER A 63 -11.62 -28.44 6.06
N PRO A 64 -10.43 -29.06 5.96
CA PRO A 64 -9.47 -29.21 4.85
C PRO A 64 -9.36 -30.70 4.43
N LEU A 65 -8.70 -31.05 3.30
CA LEU A 65 -7.97 -32.32 3.13
C LEU A 65 -7.12 -32.31 1.83
N VAL A 66 -5.97 -32.98 1.89
CA VAL A 66 -4.83 -32.95 0.96
C VAL A 66 -5.02 -33.81 -0.31
N ALA A 67 -4.48 -33.33 -1.43
CA ALA A 67 -4.02 -34.00 -2.67
C ALA A 67 -5.01 -34.73 -3.60
N LYS A 68 -5.23 -34.15 -4.80
CA LYS A 68 -4.71 -34.63 -6.12
C LYS A 68 -5.26 -33.76 -7.26
N ALA A 69 -4.42 -33.53 -8.26
CA ALA A 69 -4.68 -32.68 -9.43
C ALA A 69 -5.93 -33.08 -10.22
N VAL A 70 -6.78 -32.10 -10.55
CA VAL A 70 -7.85 -32.15 -11.56
C VAL A 70 -7.82 -30.83 -12.34
N PRO A 71 -7.91 -30.85 -13.70
CA PRO A 71 -7.78 -29.63 -14.52
C PRO A 71 -8.97 -28.67 -14.30
N PRO A 72 -8.79 -27.35 -14.49
CA PRO A 72 -9.82 -26.37 -14.18
C PRO A 72 -11.05 -26.56 -15.09
N PRO A 73 -12.28 -26.49 -14.54
CA PRO A 73 -13.49 -26.64 -15.32
C PRO A 73 -13.70 -25.40 -16.22
N LYS A 74 -13.90 -25.66 -17.51
CA LYS A 74 -14.41 -24.68 -18.48
C LYS A 74 -15.86 -24.35 -18.11
N GLY A 75 -16.04 -23.29 -17.33
CA GLY A 75 -17.34 -22.72 -16.98
C GLY A 75 -17.41 -21.25 -17.36
N GLY A 76 -17.65 -20.96 -18.64
CA GLY A 76 -17.91 -19.61 -19.12
C GLY A 76 -19.23 -19.08 -18.58
N LYS A 77 -19.19 -18.19 -17.59
CA LYS A 77 -20.25 -17.19 -17.41
C LYS A 77 -19.85 -15.93 -18.19
N LYS A 78 -20.56 -15.66 -19.29
CA LYS A 78 -20.55 -14.35 -19.96
C LYS A 78 -21.12 -13.33 -18.96
N GLY A 79 -20.24 -12.71 -18.18
CA GLY A 79 -20.59 -11.53 -17.39
C GLY A 79 -20.87 -10.36 -18.31
N LYS A 80 -21.86 -9.53 -17.97
CA LYS A 80 -22.03 -8.18 -18.51
C LYS A 80 -20.64 -7.52 -18.62
N ASP A 81 -20.33 -6.91 -19.76
CA ASP A 81 -19.07 -6.18 -19.93
C ASP A 81 -19.02 -5.05 -18.89
N LEU A 82 -18.29 -5.31 -17.79
CA LEU A 82 -17.99 -4.30 -16.78
C LEU A 82 -17.16 -3.19 -17.45
N PRO A 83 -17.37 -1.92 -17.06
CA PRO A 83 -16.51 -0.83 -17.50
C PRO A 83 -15.03 -1.17 -17.34
N ILE A 84 -14.23 -0.80 -18.34
CA ILE A 84 -12.77 -0.95 -18.29
C ILE A 84 -12.22 0.33 -17.67
N ASP A 85 -11.92 0.26 -16.38
CA ASP A 85 -11.37 1.37 -15.60
C ASP A 85 -10.38 0.87 -14.52
N VAL A 86 -9.81 1.82 -13.77
CA VAL A 86 -8.82 1.58 -12.72
C VAL A 86 -9.29 0.61 -11.63
N SER A 87 -10.59 0.48 -11.36
CA SER A 87 -11.10 -0.40 -10.30
C SER A 87 -10.77 -1.87 -10.53
N ARG A 88 -10.49 -2.25 -11.79
CA ARG A 88 -10.12 -3.60 -12.21
C ARG A 88 -8.63 -3.92 -12.02
N ILE A 89 -7.80 -2.92 -11.77
CA ILE A 89 -6.36 -3.07 -11.53
C ILE A 89 -6.15 -3.29 -10.02
N ASP A 90 -5.40 -4.33 -9.65
CA ASP A 90 -5.02 -4.57 -8.25
C ASP A 90 -3.67 -3.88 -8.00
N MET A 91 -3.71 -2.72 -7.35
CA MET A 91 -2.52 -1.97 -6.94
C MET A 91 -2.43 -1.95 -5.42
N ARG A 92 -1.26 -2.28 -4.89
CA ARG A 92 -1.05 -2.39 -3.43
C ARG A 92 0.28 -1.79 -2.99
N VAL A 93 0.32 -1.37 -1.74
CA VAL A 93 1.58 -1.01 -1.07
C VAL A 93 2.43 -2.25 -0.88
N GLY A 94 3.70 -2.19 -1.29
CA GLY A 94 4.67 -3.25 -1.10
C GLY A 94 6.03 -2.72 -0.66
N LYS A 95 6.82 -3.58 -0.03
CA LYS A 95 8.20 -3.28 0.36
C LYS A 95 9.16 -4.22 -0.31
N ILE A 96 10.17 -3.69 -0.99
CA ILE A 96 11.31 -4.47 -1.49
C ILE A 96 12.16 -4.86 -0.28
N VAL A 97 12.21 -6.16 0.01
CA VAL A 97 13.02 -6.70 1.12
C VAL A 97 14.41 -7.11 0.67
N GLU A 98 14.56 -7.49 -0.59
CA GLU A 98 15.84 -7.85 -1.21
C GLU A 98 15.80 -7.39 -2.68
N VAL A 99 16.93 -6.88 -3.17
CA VAL A 99 17.13 -6.54 -4.59
C VAL A 99 18.51 -6.98 -5.04
N GLU A 100 18.57 -7.58 -6.22
CA GLU A 100 19.82 -7.95 -6.89
C GLU A 100 19.75 -7.61 -8.38
N ARG A 101 20.91 -7.50 -9.03
CA ARG A 101 20.97 -7.40 -10.49
C ARG A 101 20.59 -8.74 -11.10
N HIS A 102 19.81 -8.72 -12.17
CA HIS A 102 19.46 -9.94 -12.88
C HIS A 102 20.73 -10.60 -13.45
N PRO A 103 20.94 -11.92 -13.26
CA PRO A 103 22.18 -12.59 -13.67
C PRO A 103 22.41 -12.55 -15.18
N ASP A 104 21.34 -12.73 -15.96
CA ASP A 104 21.40 -12.76 -17.42
C ASP A 104 20.92 -11.47 -18.11
N ALA A 105 20.80 -10.33 -17.39
CA ALA A 105 20.29 -9.09 -17.97
C ALA A 105 20.77 -7.81 -17.27
N ASP A 106 21.61 -7.03 -17.96
CA ASP A 106 22.24 -5.82 -17.41
C ASP A 106 21.26 -4.69 -17.07
N SER A 107 20.08 -4.66 -17.71
CA SER A 107 19.08 -3.62 -17.50
C SER A 107 18.03 -3.97 -16.44
N LEU A 108 18.08 -5.17 -15.85
CA LEU A 108 17.03 -5.68 -14.97
C LEU A 108 17.51 -5.86 -13.53
N PHE A 109 16.64 -5.50 -12.59
CA PHE A 109 16.71 -5.94 -11.21
C PHE A 109 15.78 -7.12 -10.98
N VAL A 110 16.09 -7.92 -9.96
CA VAL A 110 15.22 -8.96 -9.40
C VAL A 110 14.94 -8.58 -7.96
N GLU A 111 13.67 -8.35 -7.63
CA GLU A 111 13.25 -7.92 -6.31
C GLU A 111 12.43 -9.01 -5.60
N LYS A 112 12.67 -9.19 -4.30
CA LYS A 112 11.73 -9.86 -3.39
C LYS A 112 10.86 -8.80 -2.73
N VAL A 113 9.56 -8.90 -2.94
CA VAL A 113 8.59 -7.88 -2.51
C VAL A 113 7.62 -8.46 -1.49
N ASN A 114 7.52 -7.82 -0.33
CA ASN A 114 6.52 -8.10 0.67
C ASN A 114 5.28 -7.24 0.42
N LEU A 115 4.15 -7.89 0.11
CA LEU A 115 2.84 -7.25 -0.13
C LEU A 115 1.84 -7.53 1.00
N GLY A 116 2.28 -8.01 2.17
CA GLY A 116 1.40 -8.34 3.28
C GLY A 116 0.62 -9.65 3.10
N GLU A 117 0.98 -10.49 2.13
CA GLU A 117 0.27 -11.74 1.78
C GLU A 117 0.79 -12.98 2.54
N GLY A 118 1.81 -12.82 3.38
CA GLY A 118 2.48 -13.91 4.11
C GLY A 118 3.61 -14.59 3.33
N ASN A 119 3.72 -14.34 2.03
CA ASN A 119 4.83 -14.74 1.17
C ASN A 119 5.42 -13.54 0.41
N LEU A 120 6.67 -13.69 -0.02
CA LEU A 120 7.33 -12.71 -0.89
C LEU A 120 7.04 -13.04 -2.35
N ARG A 121 6.74 -12.01 -3.14
CA ARG A 121 6.66 -12.13 -4.61
C ARG A 121 8.00 -11.80 -5.24
N THR A 122 8.30 -12.44 -6.36
CA THR A 122 9.42 -12.03 -7.21
C THR A 122 8.92 -10.99 -8.21
N VAL A 123 9.54 -9.82 -8.24
CA VAL A 123 9.33 -8.81 -9.28
C VAL A 123 10.63 -8.70 -10.08
N VAL A 124 10.51 -8.39 -11.36
CA VAL A 124 11.65 -8.08 -12.23
C VAL A 124 11.38 -6.74 -12.88
N SER A 125 12.24 -5.75 -12.63
CA SER A 125 12.04 -4.38 -13.10
C SER A 125 13.19 -3.91 -13.99
N GLY A 126 12.88 -3.09 -14.99
CA GLY A 126 13.87 -2.49 -15.90
C GLY A 126 14.53 -1.23 -15.36
N LEU A 127 14.79 -1.16 -14.05
CA LEU A 127 15.16 0.09 -13.37
C LEU A 127 16.66 0.31 -13.19
N VAL A 128 17.52 -0.64 -13.58
CA VAL A 128 18.97 -0.48 -13.46
C VAL A 128 19.53 0.81 -14.08
N PRO A 129 19.10 1.26 -15.28
CA PRO A 129 19.61 2.51 -15.85
C PRO A 129 19.01 3.78 -15.22
N HIS A 130 18.04 3.65 -14.32
CA HIS A 130 17.25 4.76 -13.81
C HIS A 130 17.40 4.99 -12.30
N VAL A 131 17.54 3.90 -11.53
CA VAL A 131 17.53 3.94 -10.07
C VAL A 131 18.73 3.17 -9.51
N PRO A 132 19.55 3.79 -8.65
CA PRO A 132 20.61 3.08 -7.94
C PRO A 132 20.05 1.95 -7.08
N ILE A 133 20.76 0.83 -6.98
CA ILE A 133 20.30 -0.35 -6.23
C ILE A 133 20.10 -0.03 -4.74
N GLU A 134 20.88 0.90 -4.20
CA GLU A 134 20.80 1.37 -2.82
C GLU A 134 19.47 2.07 -2.52
N MET A 135 18.87 2.70 -3.53
CA MET A 135 17.55 3.33 -3.42
C MET A 135 16.41 2.33 -3.57
N MET A 136 16.68 1.16 -4.16
CA MET A 136 15.71 0.07 -4.33
C MET A 136 15.59 -0.78 -3.06
N GLN A 137 16.70 -0.99 -2.35
CA GLN A 137 16.72 -1.79 -1.13
C GLN A 137 15.85 -1.14 -0.03
N GLY A 138 14.82 -1.84 0.43
CA GLY A 138 13.91 -1.33 1.45
C GLY A 138 12.85 -0.36 0.94
N LEU A 139 12.82 -0.06 -0.36
CA LEU A 139 11.85 0.85 -0.97
C LEU A 139 10.42 0.36 -0.71
N VAL A 140 9.59 1.30 -0.23
CA VAL A 140 8.14 1.11 -0.09
C VAL A 140 7.45 1.85 -1.23
N GLY A 141 6.75 1.12 -2.08
CA GLY A 141 6.15 1.64 -3.31
C GLY A 141 4.81 0.99 -3.63
N ILE A 142 4.26 1.32 -4.79
CA ILE A 142 3.01 0.76 -5.30
C ILE A 142 3.30 -0.33 -6.32
N PHE A 143 2.69 -1.49 -6.16
CA PHE A 143 2.86 -2.63 -7.04
C PHE A 143 1.54 -3.03 -7.68
N MET A 144 1.54 -3.31 -8.98
CA MET A 144 0.44 -3.97 -9.66
C MET A 144 0.56 -5.49 -9.47
N CYS A 145 -0.50 -6.10 -8.93
CA CYS A 145 -0.47 -7.45 -8.38
C CYS A 145 -1.31 -8.47 -9.15
N ASN A 146 -2.15 -8.04 -10.10
CA ASN A 146 -3.07 -8.92 -10.83
C ASN A 146 -2.75 -9.04 -12.33
N LEU A 147 -1.56 -8.67 -12.77
CA LEU A 147 -1.07 -9.05 -14.10
C LEU A 147 -0.85 -10.56 -14.16
N LYS A 148 -0.99 -11.13 -15.36
CA LYS A 148 -0.52 -12.50 -15.59
C LYS A 148 1.01 -12.52 -15.41
N PRO A 149 1.58 -13.43 -14.61
CA PRO A 149 3.03 -13.52 -14.46
C PRO A 149 3.75 -13.69 -15.81
N VAL A 150 4.89 -13.02 -15.95
CA VAL A 150 5.68 -13.02 -17.18
C VAL A 150 7.11 -13.45 -16.85
N LYS A 151 7.66 -14.35 -17.67
CA LYS A 151 9.09 -14.69 -17.59
C LYS A 151 9.91 -13.62 -18.30
N MET A 152 10.83 -12.99 -17.58
CA MET A 152 11.81 -12.06 -18.10
C MET A 152 13.16 -12.73 -17.96
N ARG A 153 13.77 -13.12 -19.10
CA ARG A 153 15.08 -13.78 -19.14
C ARG A 153 15.21 -14.99 -18.19
N GLY A 154 14.13 -15.77 -18.08
CA GLY A 154 14.09 -17.01 -17.30
C GLY A 154 13.47 -16.87 -15.92
N ILE A 155 13.48 -15.67 -15.33
CA ILE A 155 12.89 -15.40 -14.01
C ILE A 155 11.44 -14.94 -14.18
N GLU A 156 10.52 -15.54 -13.42
CA GLU A 156 9.11 -15.18 -13.45
C GLU A 156 8.85 -13.96 -12.56
N SER A 157 8.38 -12.87 -13.17
CA SER A 157 7.89 -11.67 -12.48
C SER A 157 6.40 -11.83 -12.17
N GLN A 158 6.04 -11.59 -10.91
CA GLN A 158 4.70 -11.79 -10.33
C GLN A 158 4.05 -10.46 -9.90
N GLY A 159 4.57 -9.36 -10.41
CA GLY A 159 4.06 -8.02 -10.20
C GLY A 159 4.82 -6.98 -11.03
N MET A 160 4.45 -5.72 -10.87
CA MET A 160 5.10 -4.60 -11.53
C MET A 160 5.15 -3.42 -10.57
N LEU A 161 6.34 -2.85 -10.37
CA LEU A 161 6.52 -1.62 -9.58
C LEU A 161 6.03 -0.43 -10.41
N MET A 162 5.07 0.32 -9.87
CA MET A 162 4.51 1.50 -10.55
C MET A 162 5.50 2.66 -10.50
N CYS A 163 5.86 3.18 -11.68
CA CYS A 163 6.83 4.26 -11.80
C CYS A 163 6.26 5.44 -12.59
N ALA A 164 6.77 6.63 -12.33
CA ALA A 164 6.61 7.79 -13.18
C ALA A 164 7.70 7.77 -14.28
N THR A 165 7.32 8.09 -15.52
CA THR A 165 8.22 8.27 -16.66
C THR A 165 8.00 9.63 -17.28
N ASP A 166 9.04 10.45 -17.35
CA ASP A 166 8.98 11.77 -17.97
C ASP A 166 9.18 11.71 -19.50
N ALA A 167 9.09 12.87 -20.16
CA ALA A 167 9.20 12.98 -21.61
C ALA A 167 10.59 12.61 -22.15
N ASP A 168 11.63 12.71 -21.32
CA ASP A 168 13.01 12.36 -21.66
C ASP A 168 13.30 10.87 -21.41
N GLY A 169 12.32 10.12 -20.89
CA GLY A 169 12.43 8.69 -20.62
C GLY A 169 13.14 8.37 -19.30
N ARG A 170 13.33 9.34 -18.40
CA ARG A 170 13.78 9.06 -17.03
C ARG A 170 12.61 8.43 -16.28
N VAL A 171 12.93 7.46 -15.43
CA VAL A 171 11.95 6.68 -14.65
C VAL A 171 12.25 6.81 -13.17
N GLU A 172 11.24 7.05 -12.34
CA GLU A 172 11.36 7.00 -10.88
C GLU A 172 10.18 6.25 -10.24
N PRO A 173 10.41 5.41 -9.21
CA PRO A 173 9.33 4.73 -8.50
C PRO A 173 8.39 5.72 -7.82
N LEU A 174 7.09 5.41 -7.82
CA LEU A 174 6.15 6.15 -6.98
C LEU A 174 6.42 5.86 -5.50
N VAL A 175 6.37 6.90 -4.69
CA VAL A 175 6.57 6.86 -3.24
C VAL A 175 5.28 7.24 -2.51
N ILE A 176 5.25 6.93 -1.22
CA ILE A 176 4.11 7.22 -0.35
C ILE A 176 4.56 8.18 0.74
N GLU A 177 3.98 9.38 0.76
CA GLU A 177 4.13 10.35 1.84
C GLU A 177 2.96 10.15 2.81
N GLY A 178 3.23 9.78 4.05
CA GLY A 178 2.18 9.39 4.99
C GLY A 178 2.69 9.08 6.40
N PRO A 179 1.87 8.43 7.24
CA PRO A 179 2.29 8.06 8.60
C PRO A 179 3.49 7.11 8.58
N ALA A 180 4.25 7.08 9.67
CA ALA A 180 5.49 6.30 9.77
C ALA A 180 5.30 4.80 9.51
N GLU A 181 4.12 4.26 9.81
CA GLU A 181 3.78 2.87 9.56
C GLU A 181 2.68 2.76 8.51
N LEU A 182 3.06 2.28 7.33
CA LEU A 182 2.13 1.92 6.25
C LEU A 182 1.79 0.43 6.35
N MET A 183 0.51 0.10 6.14
CA MET A 183 0.09 -1.28 6.04
C MET A 183 0.54 -1.86 4.69
N LEU A 184 1.44 -2.85 4.71
CA LEU A 184 1.79 -3.60 3.50
C LEU A 184 0.55 -4.34 2.99
N GLY A 185 0.34 -4.30 1.68
CA GLY A 185 -0.88 -4.80 1.06
C GLY A 185 -2.04 -3.82 1.04
N ASP A 186 -1.90 -2.62 1.63
CA ASP A 186 -2.95 -1.59 1.56
C ASP A 186 -3.28 -1.28 0.10
N ARG A 187 -4.58 -1.30 -0.21
CA ARG A 187 -5.06 -1.26 -1.58
C ARG A 187 -5.18 0.18 -2.03
N VAL A 188 -4.70 0.45 -3.24
CA VAL A 188 -4.93 1.71 -3.93
C VAL A 188 -6.35 1.71 -4.53
N TYR A 189 -7.05 2.82 -4.36
CA TYR A 189 -8.33 3.08 -5.01
C TYR A 189 -8.37 4.52 -5.55
N VAL A 190 -9.33 4.77 -6.43
CA VAL A 190 -9.60 6.10 -6.99
C VAL A 190 -11.07 6.42 -6.78
N GLN A 191 -11.36 7.58 -6.20
CA GLN A 191 -12.74 7.99 -5.93
C GLN A 191 -13.54 8.09 -7.23
N GLY A 192 -14.79 7.63 -7.22
CA GLY A 192 -15.65 7.62 -8.40
C GLY A 192 -15.52 6.37 -9.29
N TYR A 193 -14.60 5.44 -8.97
CA TYR A 193 -14.44 4.16 -9.67
C TYR A 193 -14.68 2.98 -8.71
N PRO A 194 -15.94 2.70 -8.36
CA PRO A 194 -16.26 1.59 -7.47
C PRO A 194 -16.03 0.25 -8.17
N GLY A 195 -15.40 -0.70 -7.49
CA GLY A 195 -15.21 -2.05 -8.02
C GLY A 195 -14.18 -2.87 -7.26
N GLN A 196 -14.12 -4.15 -7.60
CA GLN A 196 -13.08 -5.06 -7.15
C GLN A 196 -12.12 -5.35 -8.30
N PRO A 197 -10.82 -5.55 -8.02
CA PRO A 197 -9.87 -5.89 -9.05
C PRO A 197 -10.21 -7.25 -9.64
N ASP A 198 -9.82 -7.46 -10.89
CA ASP A 198 -9.83 -8.82 -11.42
C ASP A 198 -8.87 -9.69 -10.60
N ALA A 199 -9.23 -10.95 -10.35
CA ALA A 199 -8.31 -11.91 -9.74
C ALA A 199 -7.01 -12.07 -10.57
N GLN A 200 -7.15 -12.01 -11.90
CA GLN A 200 -6.04 -11.90 -12.84
C GLN A 200 -6.54 -11.23 -14.12
N LEU A 201 -5.83 -10.22 -14.60
CA LEU A 201 -6.14 -9.52 -15.85
C LEU A 201 -5.99 -10.47 -17.04
N ASN A 202 -7.00 -10.49 -17.91
CA ASN A 202 -6.96 -11.26 -19.15
C ASN A 202 -6.16 -10.49 -20.22
N PRO A 203 -5.00 -10.98 -20.70
CA PRO A 203 -4.19 -10.26 -21.69
C PRO A 203 -4.93 -9.97 -23.00
N LYS A 204 -5.93 -10.79 -23.37
CA LYS A 204 -6.73 -10.56 -24.58
C LYS A 204 -7.67 -9.37 -24.46
N LYS A 205 -8.05 -8.98 -23.24
CA LYS A 205 -8.92 -7.83 -23.00
C LYS A 205 -8.16 -6.50 -22.97
N LYS A 206 -6.83 -6.54 -22.91
CA LYS A 206 -5.96 -5.36 -22.90
C LYS A 206 -6.43 -4.27 -21.91
N VAL A 207 -6.80 -4.69 -20.70
CA VAL A 207 -7.38 -3.81 -19.68
C VAL A 207 -6.35 -2.76 -19.25
N TRP A 208 -5.12 -3.20 -18.97
CA TRP A 208 -4.04 -2.30 -18.57
C TRP A 208 -3.72 -1.28 -19.67
N GLU A 209 -3.65 -1.71 -20.93
CA GLU A 209 -3.34 -0.83 -22.06
C GLU A 209 -4.42 0.22 -22.31
N GLN A 210 -5.67 -0.05 -21.94
CA GLN A 210 -6.78 0.91 -22.01
C GLN A 210 -6.82 1.86 -20.81
N VAL A 211 -6.38 1.41 -19.64
CA VAL A 211 -6.38 2.21 -18.40
C VAL A 211 -5.12 3.08 -18.29
N LYS A 212 -3.96 2.57 -18.72
CA LYS A 212 -2.65 3.22 -18.61
C LYS A 212 -2.61 4.67 -19.14
N PRO A 213 -3.19 5.03 -20.29
CA PRO A 213 -3.09 6.40 -20.81
C PRO A 213 -3.63 7.48 -19.87
N ASP A 214 -4.56 7.11 -18.99
CA ASP A 214 -5.17 7.99 -18.01
C ASP A 214 -4.48 7.98 -16.64
N MET A 215 -3.47 7.12 -16.45
CA MET A 215 -2.65 7.03 -15.23
C MET A 215 -1.50 8.04 -15.32
N ARG A 216 -1.58 9.14 -14.58
CA ARG A 216 -0.66 10.28 -14.73
C ARG A 216 -0.20 10.81 -13.40
N VAL A 217 1.02 11.35 -13.39
CA VAL A 217 1.49 12.25 -12.34
C VAL A 217 1.05 13.66 -12.73
N ASP A 218 0.38 14.37 -11.83
CA ASP A 218 -0.08 15.74 -12.09
C ASP A 218 0.99 16.81 -11.81
N GLY A 219 0.63 18.09 -11.98
CA GLY A 219 1.51 19.24 -11.71
C GLY A 219 1.93 19.38 -10.25
N ALA A 220 1.30 18.67 -9.31
CA ALA A 220 1.65 18.62 -7.89
C ALA A 220 2.41 17.33 -7.52
N GLN A 221 2.92 16.59 -8.51
CA GLN A 221 3.61 15.31 -8.36
C GLN A 221 2.69 14.16 -7.91
N ILE A 222 1.37 14.35 -7.86
CA ILE A 222 0.45 13.37 -7.31
C ILE A 222 0.10 12.32 -8.36
N ALA A 223 0.08 11.05 -7.98
CA ALA A 223 -0.40 9.97 -8.84
C ALA A 223 -1.93 10.05 -8.97
N THR A 224 -2.42 10.10 -10.20
CA THR A 224 -3.83 10.27 -10.53
C THR A 224 -4.28 9.28 -11.60
N TYR A 225 -5.60 9.03 -11.64
CA TYR A 225 -6.28 8.41 -12.77
C TYR A 225 -7.38 9.35 -13.25
N LYS A 226 -7.32 9.80 -14.51
CA LYS A 226 -8.22 10.83 -15.06
C LYS A 226 -8.28 12.09 -14.18
N GLY A 227 -7.14 12.50 -13.63
CA GLY A 227 -7.01 13.66 -12.74
C GLY A 227 -7.53 13.44 -11.31
N VAL A 228 -8.05 12.26 -10.97
CA VAL A 228 -8.47 11.94 -9.60
C VAL A 228 -7.32 11.26 -8.85
N PRO A 229 -6.89 11.78 -7.68
CA PRO A 229 -5.79 11.21 -6.91
C PRO A 229 -6.02 9.76 -6.51
N TRP A 230 -4.93 8.99 -6.54
CA TRP A 230 -4.88 7.67 -5.92
C TRP A 230 -4.89 7.81 -4.40
N LYS A 231 -5.64 6.93 -3.74
CA LYS A 231 -5.78 6.88 -2.28
C LYS A 231 -5.57 5.47 -1.77
N LEU A 232 -5.09 5.35 -0.54
CA LEU A 232 -4.98 4.08 0.16
C LEU A 232 -6.23 3.80 1.00
N MET A 233 -6.73 2.57 0.96
CA MET A 233 -7.97 2.19 1.64
C MET A 233 -7.86 2.32 3.17
N ASN A 234 -6.75 1.89 3.75
CA ASN A 234 -6.55 1.93 5.21
C ASN A 234 -5.74 3.16 5.66
N SER A 235 -5.16 3.91 4.72
CA SER A 235 -4.35 5.10 4.98
C SER A 235 -4.81 6.31 4.13
N PRO A 236 -6.06 6.81 4.27
CA PRO A 236 -6.64 7.79 3.34
C PRO A 236 -5.93 9.16 3.29
N ASN A 237 -5.16 9.48 4.34
CA ASN A 237 -4.35 10.69 4.42
C ASN A 237 -2.97 10.55 3.76
N ALA A 238 -2.55 9.33 3.43
CA ALA A 238 -1.32 9.11 2.69
C ALA A 238 -1.47 9.62 1.24
N VAL A 239 -0.36 10.10 0.70
CA VAL A 239 -0.26 10.70 -0.62
C VAL A 239 0.69 9.86 -1.44
N ILE A 240 0.21 9.35 -2.58
CA ILE A 240 1.02 8.61 -3.54
C ILE A 240 1.54 9.62 -4.57
N LYS A 241 2.86 9.73 -4.71
CA LYS A 241 3.48 10.76 -5.52
C LYS A 241 4.74 10.27 -6.23
N ALA A 242 5.12 10.98 -7.28
CA ALA A 242 6.46 10.90 -7.83
C ALA A 242 7.42 11.75 -6.95
N PRO A 243 8.67 11.30 -6.71
CA PRO A 243 9.65 12.08 -5.95
C PRO A 243 9.93 13.47 -6.53
N THR A 244 10.08 13.58 -7.85
CA THR A 244 10.53 14.80 -8.53
C THR A 244 9.71 15.17 -9.76
N MET A 245 9.08 14.20 -10.42
CA MET A 245 8.40 14.40 -11.70
C MET A 245 7.03 15.06 -11.56
N VAL A 246 6.71 15.89 -12.54
CA VAL A 246 5.38 16.46 -12.79
C VAL A 246 4.95 16.12 -14.22
N ASP A 247 3.65 16.08 -14.48
CA ASP A 247 3.07 15.83 -15.80
C ASP A 247 3.53 14.52 -16.49
N ALA A 248 4.04 13.57 -15.70
CA ALA A 248 4.64 12.33 -16.18
C ALA A 248 3.59 11.22 -16.44
N GLN A 249 3.98 10.24 -17.24
CA GLN A 249 3.18 9.03 -17.48
C GLN A 249 3.46 8.02 -16.36
N ILE A 250 2.42 7.39 -15.81
CA ILE A 250 2.61 6.25 -14.90
C ILE A 250 2.63 4.95 -15.70
N SER A 251 3.61 4.09 -15.44
CA SER A 251 3.75 2.79 -16.12
C SER A 251 4.22 1.68 -15.21
#